data_AF-A0A2P2JKS2-F1
#
_entry.id   AF-A0A2P2JKS2-F1
#
_cell.length_a   1.000
_cell.length_b   1.000
_cell.length_c   1.000
_cell.angle_alpha   90.00
_cell.angle_beta   90.00
_cell.angle_gamma   90.00
#
_symmetry.space_group_name_H-M   'P 1'
#
loop_
_entity.id
_entity.type
_entity.pdbx_description
1 polymer ?
#
loop_
_entity_poly.entity_id
_entity_poly.type
_entity_poly.pdbx_seq_one_letter_code
_entity_poly.pdbx_strand_id
1 'polypeptide(L)'
;MLGFLKLTQVTNLSSLAFQICDMVAVARLLNLTLVVPQLDKASFWADPSNFEDIFDVQQFIDSLRDEVRIVRRLPKRFTRKYGYKVFEMPPVSWSNETYYLQQILPLFSKLKVLHFNKTEARLANNGLQLELQKLRCRVNYQALKFTSEIETLGYKLVHILRERGPFVALHLRYEMDMLAFSGCTHGCTEKEAEELKQLRYAYPWWREKEIVSEEKRLQGLCPLTPEETALVLQALGFDKETQIYIAAGEIYGSERRLAALSTAFPRIVSY
;
A
#
# COMPACT_ATOMS: atom_id res chain seq x y z
N MET A 1 21.63 21.22 7.33
CA MET A 1 20.47 20.88 6.46
C MET A 1 21.00 20.58 5.07
N LEU A 2 20.87 19.33 4.61
CA LEU A 2 21.52 18.85 3.37
C LEU A 2 20.64 19.04 2.12
N GLY A 3 19.33 18.83 2.23
CA GLY A 3 18.38 19.05 1.13
C GLY A 3 16.96 18.57 1.45
N PHE A 4 16.09 18.58 0.45
CA PHE A 4 14.70 18.12 0.54
C PHE A 4 14.50 16.82 -0.23
N LEU A 5 13.84 15.85 0.40
CA LEU A 5 13.37 14.64 -0.24
C LEU A 5 11.87 14.77 -0.53
N LYS A 6 11.50 14.70 -1.81
CA LYS A 6 10.11 14.68 -2.27
C LYS A 6 9.77 13.26 -2.75
N LEU A 7 8.54 12.84 -2.52
CA LEU A 7 8.06 11.50 -2.88
C LEU A 7 6.74 11.60 -3.64
N THR A 8 6.62 10.84 -4.73
CA THR A 8 5.33 10.50 -5.33
C THR A 8 5.14 8.98 -5.23
N GLN A 9 4.06 8.59 -4.56
CA GLN A 9 3.79 7.22 -4.15
C GLN A 9 2.84 6.55 -5.13
N VAL A 10 3.30 5.50 -5.79
CA VAL A 10 2.62 4.83 -6.91
C VAL A 10 2.10 3.47 -6.46
N THR A 11 1.20 3.37 -5.48
CA THR A 11 0.61 2.06 -5.10
C THR A 11 -0.75 2.17 -4.39
N ASN A 12 -1.40 1.01 -4.22
CA ASN A 12 -2.49 0.79 -3.27
C ASN A 12 -2.16 1.22 -1.82
N LEU A 13 -3.21 1.46 -1.03
CA LEU A 13 -3.13 2.08 0.31
C LEU A 13 -2.31 1.28 1.33
N SER A 14 -2.35 -0.05 1.27
CA SER A 14 -1.59 -0.91 2.20
C SER A 14 -0.09 -0.84 1.92
N SER A 15 0.30 -0.79 0.64
CA SER A 15 1.70 -0.64 0.24
C SER A 15 2.24 0.77 0.50
N LEU A 16 1.34 1.78 0.47
CA LEU A 16 1.66 3.18 0.74
C LEU A 16 2.27 3.37 2.13
N ALA A 17 1.65 2.79 3.17
CA ALA A 17 2.13 2.96 4.55
C ALA A 17 3.58 2.49 4.72
N PHE A 18 3.90 1.29 4.21
CA PHE A 18 5.27 0.78 4.28
C PHE A 18 6.28 1.61 3.48
N GLN A 19 5.91 2.11 2.29
CA GLN A 19 6.80 2.95 1.49
C GLN A 19 7.08 4.28 2.20
N ILE A 20 6.07 4.87 2.83
CA ILE A 20 6.27 6.08 3.64
C ILE A 20 7.22 5.79 4.81
N CYS A 21 7.05 4.65 5.49
CA CYS A 21 7.96 4.22 6.56
C CYS A 21 9.40 4.12 6.08
N ASP A 22 9.63 3.47 4.94
CA ASP A 22 10.95 3.32 4.33
C ASP A 22 11.55 4.69 4.00
N MET A 23 10.77 5.59 3.42
CA MET A 23 11.27 6.90 3.00
C MET A 23 11.50 7.87 4.17
N VAL A 24 10.73 7.76 5.26
CA VAL A 24 11.05 8.46 6.52
C VAL A 24 12.37 7.95 7.08
N ALA A 25 12.60 6.63 7.09
CA ALA A 25 13.87 6.05 7.51
C ALA A 25 15.04 6.50 6.62
N VAL A 26 14.86 6.57 5.30
CA VAL A 26 15.87 7.13 4.38
C VAL A 26 16.13 8.61 4.67
N ALA A 27 15.09 9.42 4.90
CA ALA A 27 15.25 10.83 5.24
C ALA A 27 16.02 11.00 6.57
N ARG A 28 15.76 10.14 7.56
CA ARG A 28 16.50 10.08 8.82
C ARG A 28 17.97 9.71 8.62
N LEU A 29 18.23 8.64 7.86
CA LEU A 29 19.57 8.13 7.58
C LEU A 29 20.44 9.18 6.89
N LEU A 30 19.84 9.93 5.97
CA LEU A 30 20.55 10.94 5.16
C LEU A 30 20.49 12.36 5.75
N ASN A 31 19.84 12.55 6.90
CA ASN A 31 19.62 13.84 7.55
C ASN A 31 19.00 14.89 6.58
N LEU A 32 17.96 14.46 5.86
CA LEU A 32 17.22 15.25 4.88
C LEU A 32 15.91 15.78 5.49
N THR A 33 15.40 16.87 4.91
CA THR A 33 14.03 17.31 5.19
C THR A 33 13.06 16.57 4.28
N LEU A 34 12.11 15.85 4.86
CA LEU A 34 11.08 15.16 4.10
C LEU A 34 9.96 16.15 3.75
N VAL A 35 9.51 16.14 2.51
CA VAL A 35 8.27 16.81 2.11
C VAL A 35 7.12 15.82 2.28
N VAL A 36 5.99 16.26 2.82
CA VAL A 36 4.78 15.43 2.95
C VAL A 36 4.52 14.69 1.62
N PRO A 37 4.37 13.35 1.66
CA PRO A 37 4.25 12.54 0.45
C PRO A 37 3.08 12.98 -0.45
N GLN A 38 3.24 12.78 -1.76
CA GLN A 38 2.15 12.93 -2.72
C GLN A 38 1.69 11.55 -3.18
N LEU A 39 0.37 11.36 -3.29
CA LEU A 39 -0.21 10.14 -3.85
C LEU A 39 -0.24 10.23 -5.37
N ASP A 40 0.04 9.12 -6.04
CA ASP A 40 0.00 9.05 -7.50
C ASP A 40 -1.43 8.88 -8.01
N LYS A 41 -1.90 9.94 -8.66
CA LYS A 41 -3.23 10.02 -9.27
C LYS A 41 -3.28 9.41 -10.67
N ALA A 42 -2.14 9.03 -11.24
CA ALA A 42 -2.03 8.43 -12.57
C ALA A 42 -1.88 6.90 -12.54
N SER A 43 -1.94 6.28 -11.36
CA SER A 43 -1.86 4.84 -11.16
C SER A 43 -3.15 4.11 -11.60
N PHE A 44 -3.12 2.77 -11.64
CA PHE A 44 -4.28 1.94 -12.00
C PHE A 44 -5.55 2.28 -11.21
N TRP A 45 -5.40 2.55 -9.91
CA TRP A 45 -6.52 2.86 -9.02
C TRP A 45 -7.04 4.30 -9.19
N ALA A 46 -6.27 5.19 -9.83
CA ALA A 46 -6.64 6.56 -10.15
C ALA A 46 -7.26 7.37 -8.99
N ASP A 47 -6.82 7.11 -7.75
CA ASP A 47 -7.36 7.74 -6.55
C ASP A 47 -7.06 9.26 -6.57
N PRO A 48 -8.09 10.13 -6.54
CA PRO A 48 -7.89 11.57 -6.57
C PRO A 48 -7.44 12.17 -5.23
N SER A 49 -7.45 11.38 -4.16
CA SER A 49 -7.15 11.80 -2.79
C SER A 49 -5.73 12.35 -2.67
N ASN A 50 -5.57 13.32 -1.78
CA ASN A 50 -4.28 13.79 -1.32
C ASN A 50 -3.91 13.10 -0.01
N PHE A 51 -2.67 13.31 0.44
CA PHE A 51 -2.20 12.73 1.68
C PHE A 51 -3.02 13.20 2.88
N GLU A 52 -3.40 14.48 2.90
CA GLU A 52 -4.24 15.10 3.93
C GLU A 52 -5.70 14.62 3.94
N ASP A 53 -6.19 14.04 2.85
CA ASP A 53 -7.56 13.50 2.80
C ASP A 53 -7.63 12.16 3.54
N ILE A 54 -6.49 11.46 3.65
CA ILE A 54 -6.38 10.12 4.25
C ILE A 54 -5.75 10.17 5.63
N PHE A 55 -4.66 10.93 5.80
CA PHE A 55 -3.87 10.95 7.03
C PHE A 55 -3.83 12.34 7.69
N ASP A 56 -3.81 12.36 9.01
CA ASP A 56 -3.57 13.57 9.79
C ASP A 56 -2.11 14.03 9.60
N VAL A 57 -1.94 15.05 8.77
CA VAL A 57 -0.63 15.64 8.44
C VAL A 57 0.03 16.28 9.66
N GLN A 58 -0.75 16.85 10.57
CA GLN A 58 -0.18 17.52 11.74
C GLN A 58 0.38 16.47 12.71
N GLN A 59 -0.41 15.43 12.99
CA GLN A 59 0.05 14.26 13.76
C GLN A 59 1.28 13.60 13.13
N PHE A 60 1.31 13.44 11.81
CA PHE A 60 2.46 12.88 11.09
C PHE A 60 3.74 13.73 11.27
N ILE A 61 3.62 15.06 11.22
CA ILE A 61 4.77 15.96 11.42
C ILE A 61 5.21 15.97 12.89
N ASP A 62 4.27 16.11 13.82
CA ASP A 62 4.58 16.33 15.23
C ASP A 62 5.15 15.08 15.91
N SER A 63 4.60 13.89 15.58
CA SER A 63 5.09 12.61 16.11
C SER A 63 6.50 12.23 15.67
N LEU A 64 7.00 12.85 14.59
CA LEU A 64 8.31 12.56 13.99
C LEU A 64 9.31 13.72 14.13
N ARG A 65 8.92 14.83 14.76
CA ARG A 65 9.70 16.09 14.81
C ARG A 65 11.12 15.94 15.38
N ASP A 66 11.30 15.01 16.32
CA ASP A 66 12.57 14.74 16.99
C ASP A 66 13.45 13.76 16.21
N GLU A 67 12.92 13.13 15.16
CA GLU A 67 13.62 12.17 14.30
C GLU A 67 13.92 12.76 12.93
N VAL A 68 12.91 13.31 12.26
CA VAL A 68 13.01 13.80 10.89
C VAL A 68 12.28 15.12 10.77
N ARG A 69 12.92 16.10 10.14
CA ARG A 69 12.24 17.36 9.81
C ARG A 69 11.30 17.12 8.63
N ILE A 70 10.01 17.37 8.83
CA ILE A 70 8.98 17.23 7.81
C ILE A 70 8.35 18.58 7.50
N VAL A 71 8.14 18.88 6.21
CA VAL A 71 7.47 20.10 5.75
C VAL A 71 6.30 19.78 4.82
N ARG A 72 5.21 20.52 4.93
CA ARG A 72 4.02 20.33 4.07
C ARG A 72 4.30 20.57 2.59
N ARG A 73 5.13 21.57 2.28
CA ARG A 73 5.46 21.98 0.91
C ARG A 73 6.90 22.42 0.81
N LEU A 74 7.48 22.30 -0.39
CA LEU A 74 8.79 22.84 -0.70
C LEU A 74 8.81 24.38 -0.52
N PRO A 75 9.93 24.95 -0.04
CA PRO A 75 10.14 26.40 -0.07
C PRO A 75 9.95 26.96 -1.48
N LYS A 76 9.32 28.15 -1.60
CA LYS A 76 8.96 28.76 -2.90
C LYS A 76 10.10 28.80 -3.92
N ARG A 77 11.34 29.09 -3.48
CA ARG A 77 12.56 29.11 -4.31
C ARG A 77 12.89 27.80 -5.02
N PHE A 78 12.38 26.67 -4.53
CA PHE A 78 12.60 25.34 -5.10
C PHE A 78 11.40 24.84 -5.91
N THR A 79 10.53 25.74 -6.37
CA THR A 79 9.38 25.41 -7.20
C THR A 79 9.64 25.80 -8.66
N ARG A 80 8.97 25.10 -9.58
CA ARG A 80 9.07 25.35 -11.03
C ARG A 80 8.74 26.80 -11.42
N LYS A 81 7.86 27.45 -10.66
CA LYS A 81 7.50 28.87 -10.84
C LYS A 81 8.70 29.81 -10.71
N TYR A 82 9.71 29.43 -9.93
CA TYR A 82 10.95 30.19 -9.74
C TYR A 82 12.12 29.61 -10.57
N GLY A 83 11.82 28.83 -11.62
CA GLY A 83 12.81 28.26 -12.53
C GLY A 83 13.56 27.04 -11.98
N TYR A 84 13.24 26.55 -10.79
CA TYR A 84 13.91 25.37 -10.23
C TYR A 84 13.40 24.08 -10.90
N LYS A 85 14.31 23.33 -11.53
CA LYS A 85 14.03 22.01 -12.09
C LYS A 85 14.36 20.94 -11.05
N VAL A 86 13.33 20.27 -10.53
CA VAL A 86 13.50 19.15 -9.61
C VAL A 86 14.09 17.97 -10.37
N PHE A 87 15.11 17.33 -9.80
CA PHE A 87 15.66 16.10 -10.34
C PHE A 87 14.82 14.92 -9.84
N GLU A 88 14.36 14.11 -10.78
CA GLU A 88 13.48 12.97 -10.51
C GLU A 88 14.20 11.67 -10.85
N MET A 89 14.10 10.67 -9.97
CA MET A 89 14.63 9.33 -10.24
C MET A 89 13.85 8.26 -9.46
N PRO A 90 13.75 7.03 -9.95
CA PRO A 90 13.32 5.91 -9.13
C PRO A 90 14.46 5.48 -8.19
N PRO A 91 14.19 5.17 -6.91
CA PRO A 91 15.17 4.48 -6.08
C PRO A 91 15.32 3.01 -6.53
N VAL A 92 16.46 2.39 -6.22
CA VAL A 92 16.66 0.95 -6.45
C VAL A 92 15.99 0.16 -5.32
N SER A 93 15.07 -0.74 -5.68
CA SER A 93 14.32 -1.53 -4.69
C SER A 93 15.22 -2.51 -3.93
N TRP A 94 14.88 -2.75 -2.66
CA TRP A 94 15.62 -3.60 -1.71
C TRP A 94 17.06 -3.16 -1.45
N SER A 95 17.35 -1.87 -1.63
CA SER A 95 18.68 -1.31 -1.39
C SER A 95 18.98 -1.17 0.11
N ASN A 96 20.23 -1.39 0.49
CA ASN A 96 20.73 -1.24 1.86
C ASN A 96 21.19 0.20 2.16
N GLU A 97 21.63 0.45 3.40
CA GLU A 97 22.14 1.77 3.83
C GLU A 97 23.27 2.29 2.94
N THR A 98 24.18 1.41 2.49
CA THR A 98 25.33 1.76 1.65
C THR A 98 24.91 2.42 0.34
N TYR A 99 23.88 1.91 -0.33
CA TYR A 99 23.32 2.54 -1.53
C TYR A 99 22.90 3.99 -1.25
N TYR A 100 22.15 4.22 -0.18
CA TYR A 100 21.68 5.56 0.15
C TYR A 100 22.83 6.49 0.55
N LEU A 101 23.78 6.01 1.36
CA LEU A 101 24.91 6.81 1.84
C LEU A 101 25.93 7.12 0.74
N GLN A 102 26.18 6.19 -0.19
CA GLN A 102 27.24 6.32 -1.20
C GLN A 102 26.73 6.76 -2.57
N GLN A 103 25.46 6.49 -2.92
CA GLN A 103 24.92 6.87 -4.23
C GLN A 103 23.90 8.00 -4.14
N ILE A 104 23.01 8.00 -3.14
CA ILE A 104 21.96 9.01 -3.04
C ILE A 104 22.44 10.28 -2.33
N LEU A 105 23.11 10.14 -1.18
CA LEU A 105 23.58 11.28 -0.39
C LEU A 105 24.49 12.23 -1.19
N PRO A 106 25.46 11.76 -2.00
CA PRO A 106 26.33 12.66 -2.76
C PRO A 106 25.58 13.52 -3.79
N LEU A 107 24.40 13.11 -4.25
CA LEU A 107 23.58 13.91 -5.18
C LEU A 107 23.19 15.26 -4.57
N PHE A 108 23.05 15.34 -3.24
CA PHE A 108 22.67 16.56 -2.53
C PHE A 108 23.80 17.62 -2.42
N SER A 109 25.02 17.27 -2.86
CA SER A 109 26.09 18.26 -3.04
C SER A 109 25.73 19.27 -4.13
N LYS A 110 25.08 18.81 -5.20
CA LYS A 110 24.67 19.61 -6.37
C LYS A 110 23.18 19.94 -6.35
N LEU A 111 22.35 18.99 -5.90
CA LEU A 111 20.89 19.11 -5.89
C LEU A 111 20.40 19.57 -4.52
N LYS A 112 19.44 20.50 -4.48
CA LYS A 112 18.78 20.88 -3.21
C LYS A 112 17.47 20.13 -2.97
N VAL A 113 16.90 19.56 -4.02
CA VAL A 113 15.69 18.76 -3.98
C VAL A 113 15.88 17.54 -4.87
N LEU A 114 15.60 16.36 -4.30
CA LEU A 114 15.51 15.08 -5.00
C LEU A 114 14.07 14.59 -4.90
N HIS A 115 13.50 14.14 -6.02
CA HIS A 115 12.16 13.58 -6.05
C HIS A 115 12.19 12.11 -6.50
N PHE A 116 11.78 11.22 -5.59
CA PHE A 116 11.52 9.84 -5.95
C PHE A 116 10.13 9.70 -6.59
N ASN A 117 10.09 9.38 -7.88
CA ASN A 117 8.87 9.38 -8.69
C ASN A 117 8.22 7.98 -8.87
N LYS A 118 8.86 6.93 -8.36
CA LYS A 118 8.35 5.53 -8.36
C LYS A 118 8.79 4.81 -7.09
N THR A 119 8.14 5.10 -5.96
CA THR A 119 8.56 4.62 -4.64
C THR A 119 8.12 3.21 -4.27
N GLU A 120 7.61 2.41 -5.21
CA GLU A 120 7.46 0.96 -5.01
C GLU A 120 8.78 0.30 -4.56
N ALA A 121 9.90 0.97 -4.82
CA ALA A 121 11.21 0.60 -4.34
C ALA A 121 11.32 0.61 -2.80
N ARG A 122 11.65 -0.57 -2.27
CA ARG A 122 11.76 -0.84 -0.83
C ARG A 122 13.15 -0.52 -0.29
N LEU A 123 13.20 -0.10 0.97
CA LEU A 123 14.42 -0.21 1.76
C LEU A 123 14.63 -1.69 2.14
N ALA A 124 15.88 -2.16 2.18
CA ALA A 124 16.19 -3.52 2.59
C ALA A 124 15.58 -3.85 3.96
N ASN A 125 14.94 -5.01 4.11
CA ASN A 125 14.35 -5.39 5.39
C ASN A 125 15.39 -5.81 6.44
N ASN A 126 16.49 -6.41 6.01
CA ASN A 126 17.55 -6.92 6.88
C ASN A 126 18.80 -6.06 6.76
N GLY A 127 19.66 -6.11 7.79
CA GLY A 127 20.93 -5.39 7.79
C GLY A 127 20.81 -3.88 8.00
N LEU A 128 19.63 -3.38 8.36
CA LEU A 128 19.44 -2.01 8.84
C LEU A 128 19.73 -1.90 10.32
N GLN A 129 20.18 -0.72 10.75
CA GLN A 129 20.28 -0.38 12.17
C GLN A 129 18.93 -0.50 12.88
N LEU A 130 18.96 -1.00 14.12
CA LEU A 130 17.76 -1.23 14.94
C LEU A 130 16.90 0.03 15.09
N GLU A 131 17.53 1.20 15.21
CA GLU A 131 16.81 2.47 15.37
C GLU A 131 16.02 2.86 14.10
N LEU A 132 16.51 2.53 12.90
CA LEU A 132 15.75 2.73 11.66
C LEU A 132 14.54 1.79 11.60
N GLN A 133 14.67 0.56 12.10
CA GLN A 133 13.53 -0.36 12.18
C GLN A 133 12.47 0.12 13.17
N LYS A 134 12.89 0.56 14.36
CA LYS A 134 11.99 1.17 15.34
C LYS A 134 11.29 2.41 14.78
N LEU A 135 12.02 3.23 14.02
CA LEU A 135 11.44 4.38 13.34
C LEU A 135 10.39 3.97 12.31
N ARG A 136 10.65 2.96 11.47
CA ARG A 136 9.64 2.43 10.52
C ARG A 136 8.36 1.99 11.26
N CYS A 137 8.49 1.29 12.39
CA CYS A 137 7.36 0.90 13.22
C CYS A 137 6.62 2.11 13.80
N ARG A 138 7.36 3.10 14.34
CA ARG A 138 6.77 4.34 14.87
C ARG A 138 5.97 5.07 13.80
N VAL A 139 6.53 5.18 12.59
CA VAL A 139 5.84 5.81 11.46
C VAL A 139 4.54 5.07 11.16
N ASN A 140 4.60 3.75 11.02
CA ASN A 140 3.44 2.93 10.63
C ASN A 140 2.30 2.96 11.66
N TYR A 141 2.63 2.87 12.95
CA TYR A 141 1.62 2.64 13.99
C TYR A 141 1.24 3.90 14.78
N GLN A 142 2.09 4.95 14.76
CA GLN A 142 1.87 6.16 15.56
C GLN A 142 1.76 7.43 14.71
N ALA A 143 2.57 7.57 13.66
CA ALA A 143 2.61 8.80 12.85
C ALA A 143 1.55 8.81 11.73
N LEU A 144 1.35 7.68 11.05
CA LEU A 144 0.33 7.51 10.01
C LEU A 144 -1.04 7.24 10.66
N LYS A 145 -1.63 8.29 11.22
CA LYS A 145 -3.01 8.27 11.72
C LYS A 145 -3.96 8.71 10.63
N PHE A 146 -5.07 7.99 10.48
CA PHE A 146 -6.12 8.41 9.57
C PHE A 146 -6.75 9.73 10.03
N THR A 147 -7.39 10.44 9.11
CA THR A 147 -8.18 11.63 9.45
C THR A 147 -9.29 11.28 10.45
N SER A 148 -9.72 12.28 11.22
CA SER A 148 -10.75 12.11 12.25
C SER A 148 -12.07 11.58 11.66
N GLU A 149 -12.37 11.96 10.43
CA GLU A 149 -13.53 11.60 9.66
C GLU A 149 -13.51 10.09 9.33
N ILE A 150 -12.37 9.59 8.85
CA ILE A 150 -12.16 8.16 8.56
C ILE A 150 -12.19 7.34 9.86
N GLU A 151 -11.49 7.79 10.91
CA GLU A 151 -11.51 7.07 12.19
C GLU A 151 -12.91 7.01 12.79
N THR A 152 -13.65 8.14 12.79
CA THR A 152 -15.02 8.21 13.30
C THR A 152 -15.95 7.29 12.52
N LEU A 153 -15.84 7.28 11.19
CA LEU A 153 -16.62 6.36 10.35
C LEU A 153 -16.28 4.89 10.66
N GLY A 154 -14.98 4.56 10.79
CA GLY A 154 -14.52 3.23 11.16
C GLY A 154 -15.05 2.78 12.53
N TYR A 155 -15.01 3.65 13.54
CA TYR A 155 -15.58 3.35 14.86
C TYR A 155 -17.08 3.12 14.80
N LYS A 156 -17.80 3.94 14.04
CA LYS A 156 -19.25 3.79 13.84
C LYS A 156 -19.59 2.46 13.15
N LEU A 157 -18.84 2.10 12.11
CA LEU A 157 -19.01 0.83 11.40
C LEU A 157 -18.79 -0.37 12.35
N VAL A 158 -17.69 -0.37 13.08
CA VAL A 158 -17.38 -1.44 14.05
C VAL A 158 -18.43 -1.49 15.15
N HIS A 159 -18.94 -0.36 15.61
CA HIS A 159 -20.00 -0.29 16.60
C HIS A 159 -21.27 -1.00 16.09
N ILE A 160 -21.75 -0.64 14.89
CA ILE A 160 -22.93 -1.25 14.25
C ILE A 160 -22.73 -2.77 14.08
N LEU A 161 -21.55 -3.21 13.63
CA LEU A 161 -21.25 -4.63 13.48
C LEU A 161 -21.30 -5.38 14.81
N ARG A 162 -20.83 -4.77 15.91
CA ARG A 162 -20.80 -5.36 17.25
C ARG A 162 -22.16 -5.39 17.94
N GLU A 163 -23.10 -4.51 17.58
CA GLU A 163 -24.48 -4.56 18.12
C GLU A 163 -25.17 -5.89 17.82
N ARG A 164 -24.77 -6.58 16.75
CA ARG A 164 -25.29 -7.90 16.34
C ARG A 164 -24.50 -9.07 16.94
N GLY A 165 -23.47 -8.80 17.74
CA GLY A 165 -22.60 -9.79 18.36
C GLY A 165 -21.17 -9.80 17.79
N PRO A 166 -20.35 -10.79 18.19
CA PRO A 166 -19.02 -11.00 17.64
C PRO A 166 -19.08 -11.24 16.12
N PHE A 167 -18.08 -10.75 15.40
CA PHE A 167 -17.97 -10.93 13.96
C PHE A 167 -16.52 -11.21 13.53
N VAL A 168 -16.37 -11.84 12.37
CA VAL A 168 -15.09 -12.05 11.69
C VAL A 168 -14.91 -10.98 10.62
N ALA A 169 -13.82 -10.23 10.69
CA ALA A 169 -13.43 -9.33 9.61
C ALA A 169 -12.59 -10.09 8.58
N LEU A 170 -13.10 -10.22 7.36
CA LEU A 170 -12.48 -10.93 6.26
C LEU A 170 -12.02 -9.94 5.19
N HIS A 171 -10.71 -9.79 5.03
CA HIS A 171 -10.15 -9.09 3.88
C HIS A 171 -10.02 -10.06 2.69
N LEU A 172 -10.95 -9.97 1.74
CA LEU A 172 -11.04 -10.90 0.61
C LEU A 172 -10.46 -10.25 -0.65
N ARG A 173 -9.16 -10.41 -0.87
CA ARG A 173 -8.44 -9.80 -2.00
C ARG A 173 -8.57 -10.63 -3.29
N TYR A 174 -9.78 -10.70 -3.83
CA TYR A 174 -10.13 -11.46 -5.04
C TYR A 174 -10.65 -10.55 -6.17
N GLU A 175 -10.14 -9.34 -6.25
CA GLU A 175 -10.49 -8.37 -7.28
C GLU A 175 -9.76 -8.64 -8.62
N MET A 176 -10.32 -8.13 -9.72
CA MET A 176 -9.79 -8.35 -11.06
C MET A 176 -8.32 -7.91 -11.22
N ASP A 177 -7.94 -6.79 -10.63
CA ASP A 177 -6.56 -6.29 -10.65
C ASP A 177 -5.60 -7.25 -9.94
N MET A 178 -6.00 -7.73 -8.76
CA MET A 178 -5.22 -8.68 -7.98
C MET A 178 -4.96 -9.95 -8.79
N LEU A 179 -5.99 -10.54 -9.40
CA LEU A 179 -5.85 -11.78 -10.19
C LEU A 179 -5.05 -11.57 -11.47
N ALA A 180 -5.29 -10.48 -12.19
CA ALA A 180 -4.58 -10.17 -13.44
C ALA A 180 -3.08 -9.99 -13.20
N PHE A 181 -2.70 -9.20 -12.19
CA PHE A 181 -1.32 -8.83 -11.96
C PHE A 181 -0.51 -9.90 -11.21
N SER A 182 -1.16 -10.73 -10.38
CA SER A 182 -0.54 -11.92 -9.79
C SER A 182 -0.46 -13.10 -10.75
N GLY A 183 -1.27 -13.11 -11.82
CA GLY A 183 -1.39 -14.23 -12.75
C GLY A 183 -2.10 -15.44 -12.15
N CYS A 184 -2.80 -15.27 -11.03
CA CYS A 184 -3.48 -16.34 -10.32
C CYS A 184 -4.87 -16.58 -10.93
N THR A 185 -4.98 -17.63 -11.73
CA THR A 185 -6.18 -17.99 -12.50
C THR A 185 -6.85 -19.27 -12.00
N HIS A 186 -6.48 -19.76 -10.80
CA HIS A 186 -7.09 -20.96 -10.23
C HIS A 186 -8.60 -20.76 -10.04
N GLY A 187 -9.40 -21.72 -10.53
CA GLY A 187 -10.86 -21.64 -10.52
C GLY A 187 -11.45 -20.67 -11.56
N CYS A 188 -10.65 -19.97 -12.36
CA CYS A 188 -11.15 -19.21 -13.50
C CYS A 188 -11.45 -20.14 -14.68
N THR A 189 -12.42 -19.76 -15.51
CA THR A 189 -12.60 -20.34 -16.84
C THR A 189 -11.47 -19.90 -17.79
N GLU A 190 -11.30 -20.58 -18.92
CA GLU A 190 -10.33 -20.17 -19.95
C GLU A 190 -10.56 -18.74 -20.43
N LYS A 191 -11.83 -18.34 -20.60
CA LYS A 191 -12.21 -16.99 -21.00
C LYS A 191 -11.80 -15.97 -19.94
N GLU A 192 -12.13 -16.24 -18.68
CA GLU A 192 -11.76 -15.37 -17.55
C GLU A 192 -10.24 -15.23 -17.43
N ALA A 193 -9.50 -16.33 -17.60
CA ALA A 193 -8.04 -16.31 -17.56
C ALA A 193 -7.43 -15.47 -18.70
N GLU A 194 -8.01 -15.53 -19.90
CA GLU A 194 -7.58 -14.72 -21.05
C GLU A 194 -7.91 -13.23 -20.86
N GLU A 195 -9.08 -12.89 -20.31
CA GLU A 195 -9.43 -11.50 -19.95
C GLU A 195 -8.43 -10.90 -18.95
N LEU A 196 -8.10 -11.65 -17.89
CA LEU A 196 -7.10 -11.25 -16.89
C LEU A 196 -5.71 -11.11 -17.52
N LYS A 197 -5.35 -11.98 -18.47
CA LYS A 197 -4.10 -11.87 -19.23
C LYS A 197 -4.07 -10.59 -20.05
N GLN A 198 -5.12 -10.30 -20.83
CA GLN A 198 -5.20 -9.09 -21.65
C GLN A 198 -5.08 -7.82 -20.80
N LEU A 199 -5.77 -7.79 -19.65
CA LEU A 199 -5.67 -6.68 -18.71
C LEU A 199 -4.22 -6.45 -18.26
N ARG A 200 -3.50 -7.51 -17.86
CA ARG A 200 -2.10 -7.40 -17.46
C ARG A 200 -1.19 -6.89 -18.59
N TYR A 201 -1.44 -7.26 -19.84
CA TYR A 201 -0.64 -6.80 -20.99
C TYR A 201 -0.92 -5.34 -21.35
N ALA A 202 -2.13 -4.85 -21.09
CA ALA A 202 -2.52 -3.47 -21.36
C ALA A 202 -1.74 -2.42 -20.53
N TYR A 203 -1.04 -2.82 -19.46
CA TYR A 203 -0.28 -1.92 -18.58
C TYR A 203 1.24 -2.07 -18.75
N PRO A 204 1.93 -1.27 -19.58
CA PRO A 204 3.32 -1.52 -19.98
C PRO A 204 4.34 -1.51 -18.83
N TRP A 205 4.06 -0.78 -17.75
CA TRP A 205 4.97 -0.68 -16.61
C TRP A 205 4.96 -1.91 -15.69
N TRP A 206 3.98 -2.81 -15.82
CA TRP A 206 3.97 -4.06 -15.06
C TRP A 206 5.02 -5.03 -15.60
N ARG A 207 6.02 -5.36 -14.77
CA ARG A 207 7.25 -6.04 -15.22
C ARG A 207 7.03 -7.48 -15.67
N GLU A 208 6.25 -8.26 -14.93
CA GLU A 208 6.08 -9.69 -15.16
C GLU A 208 4.83 -9.94 -16.02
N LYS A 209 5.03 -10.36 -17.27
CA LYS A 209 3.94 -10.53 -18.26
C LYS A 209 3.55 -11.98 -18.50
N GLU A 210 4.52 -12.88 -18.52
CA GLU A 210 4.28 -14.32 -18.58
C GLU A 210 4.39 -14.86 -17.16
N ILE A 211 3.31 -15.45 -16.64
CA ILE A 211 3.26 -16.03 -15.28
C ILE A 211 2.61 -17.40 -15.38
N VAL A 212 3.25 -18.39 -14.78
CA VAL A 212 2.67 -19.73 -14.60
C VAL A 212 1.87 -19.72 -13.29
N SER A 213 0.54 -19.69 -13.44
CA SER A 213 -0.43 -19.60 -12.33
C SER A 213 -0.22 -20.68 -11.26
N GLU A 214 0.02 -21.92 -11.68
CA GLU A 214 0.21 -23.06 -10.78
C GLU A 214 1.47 -22.93 -9.94
N GLU A 215 2.58 -22.46 -10.52
CA GLU A 215 3.84 -22.25 -9.78
C GLU A 215 3.70 -21.15 -8.72
N LYS A 216 3.07 -20.02 -9.07
CA LYS A 216 2.80 -18.93 -8.10
C LYS A 216 1.93 -19.43 -6.95
N ARG A 217 0.93 -20.27 -7.26
CA ARG A 217 0.05 -20.87 -6.26
C ARG A 217 0.80 -21.80 -5.32
N LEU A 218 1.64 -22.69 -5.84
CA LEU A 218 2.48 -23.60 -5.04
C LEU A 218 3.45 -22.85 -4.13
N GLN A 219 3.88 -21.65 -4.53
CA GLN A 219 4.73 -20.76 -3.72
C GLN A 219 3.94 -19.95 -2.68
N GLY A 220 2.60 -20.08 -2.62
CA GLY A 220 1.75 -19.31 -1.71
C GLY A 220 1.61 -17.84 -2.09
N LEU A 221 1.85 -17.48 -3.36
CA LEU A 221 1.78 -16.11 -3.88
C LEU A 221 0.41 -15.75 -4.47
N CYS A 222 -0.56 -16.67 -4.43
CA CYS A 222 -1.92 -16.44 -4.89
C CYS A 222 -2.89 -16.20 -3.74
N PRO A 223 -3.90 -15.33 -3.92
CA PRO A 223 -4.99 -15.23 -2.95
C PRO A 223 -5.77 -16.55 -2.91
N LEU A 224 -6.39 -16.82 -1.75
CA LEU A 224 -7.39 -17.87 -1.63
C LEU A 224 -8.61 -17.52 -2.49
N THR A 225 -9.22 -18.52 -3.13
CA THR A 225 -10.54 -18.30 -3.74
C THR A 225 -11.61 -18.12 -2.66
N PRO A 226 -12.76 -17.52 -2.95
CA PRO A 226 -13.85 -17.44 -1.97
C PRO A 226 -14.34 -18.81 -1.48
N GLU A 227 -14.30 -19.84 -2.34
CA GLU A 227 -14.60 -21.23 -1.98
C GLU A 227 -13.60 -21.78 -0.96
N GLU A 228 -12.31 -21.58 -1.18
CA GLU A 228 -11.25 -22.00 -0.26
C GLU A 228 -11.30 -21.23 1.06
N THR A 229 -11.63 -19.94 0.98
CA THR A 229 -11.84 -19.10 2.16
C THR A 229 -12.97 -19.66 3.02
N ALA A 230 -14.06 -20.10 2.40
CA ALA A 230 -15.17 -20.75 3.12
C ALA A 230 -14.71 -22.03 3.84
N LEU A 231 -13.95 -22.89 3.15
CA LEU A 231 -13.42 -24.13 3.71
C LEU A 231 -12.47 -23.86 4.88
N VAL A 232 -11.57 -22.89 4.75
CA VAL A 232 -10.63 -22.51 5.81
C VAL A 232 -11.38 -22.00 7.04
N LEU A 233 -12.38 -21.13 6.86
CA LEU A 233 -13.17 -20.61 7.98
C LEU A 233 -13.96 -21.73 8.69
N GLN A 234 -14.54 -22.66 7.95
CA GLN A 234 -15.20 -23.83 8.54
C GLN A 234 -14.22 -24.72 9.31
N ALA A 235 -13.03 -24.95 8.76
CA ALA A 235 -11.98 -25.73 9.42
C ALA A 235 -11.45 -25.07 10.71
N LEU A 236 -11.48 -23.74 10.78
CA LEU A 236 -11.17 -22.97 11.99
C LEU A 236 -12.28 -23.01 13.05
N GLY A 237 -13.42 -23.65 12.75
CA GLY A 237 -14.53 -23.83 13.69
C GLY A 237 -15.60 -22.74 13.61
N PHE A 238 -15.58 -21.87 12.60
CA PHE A 238 -16.68 -20.94 12.36
C PHE A 238 -17.87 -21.67 11.73
N ASP A 239 -19.07 -21.30 12.17
CA ASP A 239 -20.33 -21.91 11.75
C ASP A 239 -21.23 -20.92 11.00
N LYS A 240 -22.41 -21.39 10.59
CA LYS A 240 -23.40 -20.58 9.85
C LYS A 240 -23.94 -19.38 10.65
N GLU A 241 -23.80 -19.40 11.97
CA GLU A 241 -24.26 -18.33 12.85
C GLU A 241 -23.23 -17.19 12.96
N THR A 242 -22.00 -17.44 12.50
CA THR A 242 -20.91 -16.47 12.51
C THR A 242 -21.21 -15.31 11.56
N GLN A 243 -21.22 -14.08 12.09
CA GLN A 243 -21.29 -12.87 11.27
C GLN A 243 -19.93 -12.62 10.61
N ILE A 244 -19.92 -12.42 9.29
CA ILE A 244 -18.72 -12.09 8.53
C ILE A 244 -18.85 -10.70 7.92
N TYR A 245 -17.92 -9.82 8.24
CA TYR A 245 -17.77 -8.55 7.54
C TYR A 245 -16.72 -8.72 6.44
N ILE A 246 -17.10 -8.53 5.17
CA ILE A 246 -16.17 -8.60 4.04
C ILE A 246 -15.65 -7.20 3.72
N ALA A 247 -14.34 -7.02 3.87
CA ALA A 247 -13.62 -5.86 3.37
C ALA A 247 -12.96 -6.24 2.03
N ALA A 248 -13.54 -5.85 0.91
CA ALA A 248 -13.03 -6.14 -0.42
C ALA A 248 -13.51 -5.09 -1.43
N GLY A 249 -12.78 -4.94 -2.54
CA GLY A 249 -13.34 -4.32 -3.74
C GLY A 249 -14.31 -5.26 -4.47
N GLU A 250 -14.58 -4.97 -5.73
CA GLU A 250 -15.43 -5.82 -6.57
C GLU A 250 -14.78 -7.19 -6.78
N ILE A 251 -15.42 -8.24 -6.26
CA ILE A 251 -14.96 -9.62 -6.38
C ILE A 251 -15.12 -10.09 -7.82
N TYR A 252 -14.05 -10.62 -8.41
CA TYR A 252 -14.07 -11.11 -9.78
C TYR A 252 -14.93 -12.38 -9.92
N GLY A 253 -15.96 -12.28 -10.76
CA GLY A 253 -17.03 -13.28 -10.88
C GLY A 253 -18.23 -13.04 -9.96
N SER A 254 -18.23 -11.93 -9.20
CA SER A 254 -19.37 -11.39 -8.44
C SER A 254 -20.07 -12.45 -7.56
N GLU A 255 -21.40 -12.45 -7.54
CA GLU A 255 -22.22 -13.37 -6.73
C GLU A 255 -21.92 -14.85 -7.01
N ARG A 256 -21.63 -15.22 -8.27
CA ARG A 256 -21.29 -16.60 -8.64
C ARG A 256 -20.09 -17.09 -7.85
N ARG A 257 -19.05 -16.25 -7.72
CA ARG A 257 -17.83 -16.58 -6.99
C ARG A 257 -18.07 -16.59 -5.48
N LEU A 258 -18.89 -15.67 -4.98
CA LEU A 258 -19.21 -15.59 -3.54
C LEU A 258 -20.19 -16.68 -3.06
N ALA A 259 -20.88 -17.37 -3.97
CA ALA A 259 -21.96 -18.31 -3.63
C ALA A 259 -21.57 -19.35 -2.57
N ALA A 260 -20.38 -19.95 -2.67
CA ALA A 260 -19.91 -20.93 -1.68
C ALA A 260 -19.73 -20.30 -0.28
N LEU A 261 -19.12 -19.11 -0.23
CA LEU A 261 -18.92 -18.37 1.01
C LEU A 261 -20.26 -17.94 1.62
N SER A 262 -21.19 -17.41 0.82
CA SER A 262 -22.53 -17.00 1.27
C SER A 262 -23.39 -18.18 1.71
N THR A 263 -23.22 -19.36 1.11
CA THR A 263 -23.90 -20.58 1.53
C THR A 263 -23.36 -21.11 2.85
N ALA A 264 -22.04 -21.03 3.05
CA ALA A 264 -21.38 -21.43 4.29
C ALA A 264 -21.68 -20.44 5.43
N PHE A 265 -21.80 -19.15 5.13
CA PHE A 265 -21.98 -18.06 6.09
C PHE A 265 -23.08 -17.10 5.62
N PRO A 266 -24.35 -17.36 5.97
CA PRO A 266 -25.47 -16.53 5.54
C PRO A 266 -25.49 -15.11 6.15
N ARG A 267 -24.72 -14.86 7.21
CA ARG A 267 -24.62 -13.56 7.90
C ARG A 267 -23.45 -12.72 7.40
N ILE A 268 -23.26 -12.67 6.09
CA ILE A 268 -22.28 -11.80 5.45
C ILE A 268 -22.80 -10.37 5.37
N VAL A 269 -21.93 -9.41 5.68
CA VAL A 269 -22.18 -7.97 5.55
C VAL A 269 -21.03 -7.36 4.76
N SER A 270 -21.36 -6.57 3.74
CA SER A 270 -20.44 -5.72 2.99
C SER A 270 -21.05 -4.33 2.85
N TYR A 271 -20.24 -3.28 2.94
CA TYR A 271 -20.66 -1.89 2.80
C TYR A 271 -19.90 -1.21 1.67
#